data_AF-A0A2A9PHX6-F1
#
_entry.id   AF-A0A2A9PHX6-F1
#
_cell.length_a   1.000
_cell.length_b   1.000
_cell.length_c   1.000
_cell.angle_alpha   90.00
_cell.angle_beta   90.00
_cell.angle_gamma   90.00
#
_symmetry.space_group_name_H-M   'P 1'
#
loop_
_entity.id
_entity.type
_entity.pdbx_description
1 polymer ?
#
loop_
_entity_poly.entity_id
_entity_poly.type
_entity_poly.pdbx_seq_one_letter_code
_entity_poly.pdbx_strand_id
1 'polypeptide(L)'
;MILGNRLSLMPRRRVLCWTPTQRAYSAAASQPGSTSRFYKTFSRPLAKTLLLAVFTYQLAYWTWAKLEAEEMHAEQQATIAELQTQVRALAADSSKSS
;
A
#
# COMPACT_ATOMS: atom_id res chain seq x y z
N MET A 1 -66.90 -22.70 -23.10
CA MET A 1 -65.47 -23.04 -22.95
C MET A 1 -64.71 -22.06 -23.81
N ILE A 2 -63.86 -21.15 -23.31
CA ILE A 2 -62.50 -21.35 -22.75
C ILE A 2 -62.25 -20.03 -21.96
N LEU A 3 -62.25 -19.96 -20.62
CA LEU A 3 -61.24 -20.35 -19.62
C LEU A 3 -59.77 -19.97 -19.93
N GLY A 4 -59.20 -19.06 -19.12
CA GLY A 4 -57.75 -18.87 -18.92
C GLY A 4 -57.09 -17.91 -19.92
N ASN A 5 -56.23 -16.95 -19.56
CA ASN A 5 -55.28 -16.94 -18.46
C ASN A 5 -55.01 -15.50 -17.99
N ARG A 6 -55.36 -15.19 -16.73
CA ARG A 6 -54.54 -14.30 -15.93
C ARG A 6 -53.36 -15.12 -15.43
N LEU A 7 -52.12 -14.77 -15.79
CA LEU A 7 -50.92 -14.97 -14.97
C LEU A 7 -49.69 -14.56 -15.77
N SER A 8 -49.22 -13.34 -15.52
CA SER A 8 -47.78 -13.05 -15.45
C SER A 8 -47.57 -11.60 -15.01
N LEU A 9 -47.89 -11.30 -13.74
CA LEU A 9 -47.12 -10.28 -13.02
C LEU A 9 -45.73 -10.87 -12.79
N MET A 10 -44.80 -10.56 -13.68
CA MET A 10 -43.38 -10.76 -13.45
C MET A 10 -42.85 -9.53 -12.70
N PRO A 11 -42.39 -9.63 -11.45
CA PRO A 11 -41.69 -8.55 -10.79
C PRO A 11 -40.28 -8.50 -11.39
N ARG A 12 -40.01 -7.43 -12.15
CA ARG A 12 -38.68 -7.10 -12.67
C ARG A 12 -37.74 -6.87 -11.49
N ARG A 13 -36.96 -7.89 -11.12
CA ARG A 13 -35.89 -7.79 -10.12
C ARG A 13 -34.94 -6.66 -10.55
N ARG A 14 -34.95 -5.54 -9.81
CA ARG A 14 -33.94 -4.48 -9.95
C ARG A 14 -32.63 -5.04 -9.40
N VAL A 15 -31.73 -5.42 -10.30
CA VAL A 15 -30.34 -5.64 -9.94
C VAL A 15 -29.76 -4.27 -9.59
N LEU A 16 -29.34 -4.10 -8.34
CA LEU A 16 -28.60 -2.90 -7.91
C LEU A 16 -27.25 -2.90 -8.65
N CYS A 17 -27.18 -2.24 -9.79
CA CYS A 17 -25.91 -1.97 -10.45
C CYS A 17 -25.22 -0.86 -9.66
N TRP A 18 -24.17 -1.22 -8.93
CA TRP A 18 -23.26 -0.25 -8.32
C TRP A 18 -22.47 0.43 -9.43
N THR A 19 -23.01 1.52 -9.98
CA THR A 19 -22.24 2.40 -10.85
C THR A 19 -21.25 3.18 -9.99
N PRO A 20 -19.93 3.05 -10.22
CA PRO A 20 -18.97 3.90 -9.53
C PRO A 20 -19.21 5.34 -9.96
N THR A 21 -19.56 6.20 -9.00
CA THR A 21 -19.66 7.64 -9.21
C THR A 21 -18.28 8.18 -9.59
N GLN A 22 -17.99 8.26 -10.89
CA GLN A 22 -16.83 8.97 -11.41
C GLN A 22 -17.00 10.45 -11.06
N ARG A 23 -16.26 10.90 -10.04
CA ARG A 23 -16.15 12.32 -9.68
C ARG A 23 -15.53 13.06 -10.87
N ALA A 24 -16.35 13.75 -11.65
CA ALA A 24 -15.89 14.65 -12.69
C ALA A 24 -15.35 15.92 -12.01
N TYR A 25 -14.05 16.09 -12.01
CA TYR A 25 -13.44 17.37 -11.66
C TYR A 25 -13.76 18.35 -12.77
N SER A 26 -14.28 19.53 -12.43
CA SER A 26 -14.55 20.65 -13.34
C SER A 26 -13.25 21.27 -13.86
N ALA A 27 -12.37 20.46 -14.47
CA ALA A 27 -11.40 20.98 -15.41
C ALA A 27 -12.17 21.18 -16.70
N ALA A 28 -12.14 22.41 -17.25
CA ALA A 28 -12.67 22.71 -18.58
C ALA A 28 -12.38 21.53 -19.52
N ALA A 29 -13.41 21.03 -20.21
CA ALA A 29 -13.35 19.80 -21.00
C ALA A 29 -12.35 19.94 -22.16
N SER A 30 -11.06 19.89 -21.86
CA SER A 30 -10.01 19.70 -22.84
C SER A 30 -10.23 18.31 -23.40
N GLN A 31 -10.81 18.27 -24.59
CA GLN A 31 -10.96 17.06 -25.37
C GLN A 31 -9.62 16.32 -25.31
N PRO A 32 -9.56 15.09 -24.78
CA PRO A 32 -8.30 14.39 -24.67
C PRO A 32 -7.75 14.22 -26.09
N GLY A 33 -6.66 14.92 -26.41
CA GLY A 33 -5.97 14.77 -27.69
C GLY A 33 -5.68 13.30 -27.96
N SER A 34 -5.64 12.88 -29.23
CA SER A 34 -5.54 11.46 -29.60
C SER A 34 -4.39 10.73 -28.87
N THR A 35 -3.30 11.44 -28.59
CA THR A 35 -2.14 10.97 -27.82
C THR A 35 -2.45 10.70 -26.33
N SER A 36 -3.31 11.48 -25.68
CA SER A 36 -3.71 11.28 -24.28
C SER A 36 -4.44 9.95 -24.07
N ARG A 37 -5.24 9.50 -25.06
CA ARG A 37 -5.89 8.19 -25.01
C ARG A 37 -4.87 7.05 -25.08
N PHE A 38 -3.85 7.15 -25.93
CA PHE A 38 -2.81 6.13 -26.06
C PHE A 38 -2.06 5.89 -24.73
N TYR A 39 -1.58 6.97 -24.09
CA TYR A 39 -0.90 6.87 -22.79
C TYR A 39 -1.82 6.39 -21.67
N LYS A 40 -3.11 6.76 -21.70
CA LYS A 40 -4.09 6.28 -20.72
C LYS A 40 -4.40 4.79 -20.87
N THR A 41 -4.39 4.24 -22.08
CA THR A 41 -4.76 2.85 -22.34
C THR A 41 -3.57 1.91 -22.18
N PHE A 42 -2.40 2.27 -22.72
CA PHE A 42 -1.24 1.36 -22.77
C PHE A 42 -0.21 1.64 -21.68
N SER A 43 0.05 2.92 -21.38
CA SER A 43 1.10 3.26 -20.42
C SER A 43 0.65 3.15 -18.97
N ARG A 44 -0.63 3.35 -18.66
CA ARG A 44 -1.14 3.19 -17.28
C ARG A 44 -1.01 1.76 -16.75
N PRO A 45 -1.45 0.70 -17.46
CA PRO A 45 -1.24 -0.67 -17.02
C PRO A 45 0.25 -1.04 -16.96
N LEU A 46 1.02 -0.67 -17.99
CA LEU A 46 2.45 -0.98 -18.07
C LEU A 46 3.26 -0.30 -16.96
N ALA A 47 2.99 0.98 -16.69
CA ALA A 47 3.63 1.68 -15.58
C ALA A 47 3.28 1.04 -14.24
N LYS A 48 2.03 0.62 -14.04
CA LYS A 48 1.62 -0.08 -12.81
C LYS A 48 2.38 -1.39 -12.63
N THR A 49 2.52 -2.19 -13.68
CA THR A 49 3.23 -3.47 -13.58
C THR A 49 4.73 -3.27 -13.42
N LEU A 50 5.35 -2.32 -14.13
CA LEU A 50 6.77 -2.00 -13.98
C LEU A 50 7.07 -1.49 -12.57
N LEU A 51 6.29 -0.54 -12.06
CA LEU A 51 6.47 -0.01 -10.71
C LEU A 51 6.28 -1.10 -9.65
N LEU A 52 5.26 -1.95 -9.80
CA LEU A 52 5.05 -3.07 -8.88
C LEU A 52 6.17 -4.11 -8.96
N ALA A 53 6.65 -4.42 -10.16
CA ALA A 53 7.75 -5.35 -10.37
C ALA A 53 9.04 -4.84 -9.72
N VAL A 54 9.39 -3.58 -9.97
CA VAL A 54 10.54 -2.93 -9.33
C VAL A 54 10.34 -2.92 -7.82
N PHE A 55 9.19 -2.49 -7.32
CA PHE A 55 8.90 -2.47 -5.89
C PHE A 55 9.03 -3.85 -5.25
N THR A 56 8.52 -4.91 -5.89
CA THR A 56 8.63 -6.29 -5.39
C THR A 56 10.09 -6.75 -5.35
N TYR A 57 10.88 -6.41 -6.38
CA TYR A 57 12.32 -6.69 -6.39
C TYR A 57 13.07 -5.92 -5.29
N GLN A 58 12.75 -4.63 -5.10
CA GLN A 58 13.33 -3.81 -4.04
C GLN A 58 13.01 -4.38 -2.66
N LEU A 59 11.76 -4.81 -2.43
CA LEU A 59 11.38 -5.47 -1.18
C LEU A 59 12.12 -6.78 -0.98
N ALA A 60 12.23 -7.64 -2.00
CA ALA A 60 12.95 -8.90 -1.89
C ALA A 60 14.43 -8.67 -1.52
N TYR A 61 15.09 -7.72 -2.19
CA TYR A 61 16.47 -7.35 -1.90
C TYR A 61 16.63 -6.73 -0.51
N TRP A 62 15.70 -5.85 -0.12
CA TRP A 62 15.70 -5.25 1.21
C TRP A 62 15.43 -6.28 2.30
N THR A 63 14.52 -7.23 2.08
CA THR A 63 14.27 -8.34 3.00
C THR A 63 15.52 -9.20 3.15
N TRP A 64 16.21 -9.51 2.05
CA TRP A 64 17.49 -10.21 2.08
C TRP A 64 18.52 -9.45 2.93
N ALA A 65 18.74 -8.16 2.65
CA ALA A 65 19.67 -7.34 3.42
C ALA A 65 19.26 -7.15 4.89
N LYS A 66 17.96 -7.16 5.17
CA LYS A 66 17.42 -7.01 6.53
C LYS A 66 17.61 -8.27 7.36
N LEU A 67 17.43 -9.45 6.78
CA LEU A 67 17.72 -10.73 7.43
C LEU A 67 19.17 -10.81 7.91
N GLU A 68 20.13 -10.32 7.10
CA GLU A 68 21.54 -10.22 7.51
C GLU A 68 21.76 -9.17 8.61
N ALA A 69 21.01 -8.07 8.59
CA ALA A 69 21.14 -7.00 9.57
C ALA A 69 20.49 -7.30 10.94
N GLU A 70 19.46 -8.15 11.00
CA GLU A 70 18.76 -8.46 12.27
C GLU A 70 19.67 -9.19 13.27
N GLU A 71 20.70 -9.91 12.81
CA GLU A 71 21.68 -10.55 13.69
C GLU A 71 22.61 -9.52 14.38
N MET A 72 22.96 -8.43 13.69
CA MET A 72 23.86 -7.41 14.23
C MET A 72 23.20 -6.40 15.18
N HIS A 73 21.90 -6.13 15.02
CA HIS A 73 21.23 -5.13 15.85
C HIS A 73 20.97 -5.62 17.28
N ALA A 74 20.85 -6.93 17.50
CA ALA A 74 20.72 -7.51 18.83
C ALA A 74 22.00 -7.32 19.66
N GLU A 75 23.18 -7.54 19.05
CA GLU A 75 24.47 -7.38 19.73
C GLU A 75 24.80 -5.92 20.05
N GLN A 76 24.48 -5.00 19.13
CA GLN A 76 24.70 -3.57 19.36
C GLN A 76 23.83 -3.02 20.50
N GLN A 77 22.57 -3.47 20.60
CA GLN A 77 21.69 -3.06 21.69
C GLN A 77 22.16 -3.60 23.04
N ALA A 78 22.67 -4.84 23.08
CA ALA A 78 23.26 -5.42 24.29
C ALA A 78 24.52 -4.65 24.73
N THR A 79 25.39 -4.32 23.78
CA THR A 79 26.63 -3.57 24.05
C THR A 79 26.35 -2.14 24.52
N ILE A 80 25.38 -1.45 23.91
CA ILE A 80 24.96 -0.11 24.34
C ILE A 80 24.36 -0.14 25.75
N ALA A 81 23.56 -1.15 26.08
CA ALA A 81 22.99 -1.30 27.42
C ALA A 81 24.09 -1.52 28.46
N GLU A 82 25.08 -2.35 28.17
CA GLU A 82 26.23 -2.57 29.05
C GLU A 82 27.01 -1.26 29.28
N LEU A 83 27.36 -0.57 28.19
CA LEU A 83 28.07 0.71 28.24
C LEU A 83 27.30 1.77 29.05
N GLN A 84 25.98 1.87 28.89
CA GLN A 84 25.16 2.77 29.70
C GLN A 84 25.19 2.42 31.19
N THR A 85 25.28 1.13 31.52
CA THR A 85 25.32 0.67 32.91
C THR A 85 26.67 1.02 33.55
N GLN A 86 27.76 0.82 32.83
CA GLN A 86 29.11 1.20 33.27
C GLN A 86 29.25 2.71 33.46
N VAL A 87 28.74 3.52 32.53
CA VAL A 87 28.74 5.00 32.65
C VAL A 87 27.95 5.47 33.87
N ARG A 88 26.77 4.87 34.15
CA ARG A 88 25.98 5.21 35.34
C ARG A 88 26.68 4.82 36.64
N ALA A 89 27.33 3.66 36.69
CA ALA A 89 28.09 3.22 37.86
C ALA A 89 29.27 4.15 38.14
N LEU A 90 30.04 4.51 37.10
CA LEU A 90 31.16 5.45 37.21
C LEU A 90 30.72 6.87 37.59
N ALA A 91 29.60 7.35 37.05
CA ALA A 91 29.03 8.64 37.43
C ALA A 91 28.57 8.65 38.91
N ALA A 92 28.02 7.55 39.40
CA ALA A 92 27.61 7.42 40.79
C ALA A 92 28.83 7.37 41.75
N ASP A 93 29.88 6.62 41.42
CA ASP A 93 31.10 6.56 42.23
C ASP A 93 31.87 7.89 42.24
N SER A 94 31.95 8.57 41.09
CA SER A 94 32.54 9.91 41.01
C SER A 94 31.79 10.94 41.85
N SER A 95 30.48 10.80 42.03
CA SER A 95 29.67 11.72 42.85
C SER A 95 29.78 11.46 44.36
N LYS A 96 30.22 10.26 44.75
CA LYS A 96 30.34 9.83 46.15
C LYS A 96 31.72 10.08 46.74
N SER A 97 32.72 10.33 45.88
CA SER A 97 34.10 10.69 46.23
C SER A 97 34.34 12.20 46.32
N SER A 98 33.33 13.03 46.04
CA SER A 98 33.34 14.48 46.25
C SER A 98 32.43 14.86 47.42
#